data_AF-A0A0P7BRR8-F1
#
_entry.id   AF-A0A0P7BRR8-F1
#
_cell.length_a   1.000
_cell.length_b   1.000
_cell.length_c   1.000
_cell.angle_alpha   90.00
_cell.angle_beta   90.00
_cell.angle_gamma   90.00
#
_symmetry.space_group_name_H-M   'P 1'
#
loop_
_entity.id
_entity.type
_entity.pdbx_description
1 polymer ?
#
loop_
_entity_poly.entity_id
_entity_poly.type
_entity_poly.pdbx_seq_one_letter_code
_entity_poly.pdbx_strand_id
1 'polypeptide(L)'
;MRLMVAPDAAAPVPPVSVPVPVPAGLVLAPFRAARFAATGADLATLTSPPYDVIDEDERTALEASAAHNVVRLILPRDVPGDVPGDAPGALPGPGAPGGADEVGNRYEQAERTLRAWLDSGVLVRDDVPTLYVYEQRQGDHVQRGLVGALALADPDAQIVLPHENTMAGPVSDRLSLTRATAANLEPIFLLYDGGGPASAAVAEAVASPPIIDVDTDVDTADRVTHRLWAIDDPATLEVIAADLLPRRAVIADGHHRYATYRQYQAERHAAGDGDGPWDLGLTFLVDATASGPQVHAIHRAVRGLTLADAVSRARESFTVRQLTTTNADDTAATAAGTGTIATGATGTSGAAAGTATAPVPVPVDPATLLDELATAGRAGHAFVITDGSAAYLLTQPSADLLRQALPAERSEAFRRLDVTVAHLALISQVWKLEDAVGVVDYYHDAPAALAAARASGGVALLLNPTPVADVIAVAGAAERMPRKSTLFTPKPRTGLLMRPLD
;
A
#
# COMPACT_ATOMS: atom_id res chain seq x y z
N MET A 1 -61.96 28.51 33.99
CA MET A 1 -61.90 27.29 33.15
C MET A 1 -60.97 27.61 31.99
N ARG A 2 -59.76 27.03 31.99
CA ARG A 2 -58.73 27.21 30.95
C ARG A 2 -59.19 26.53 29.66
N LEU A 3 -58.96 27.17 28.51
CA LEU A 3 -58.47 26.46 27.32
C LEU A 3 -57.68 27.45 26.44
N MET A 4 -56.35 27.26 26.40
CA MET A 4 -55.45 27.89 25.44
C MET A 4 -55.63 27.17 24.10
N VAL A 5 -55.81 27.93 23.02
CA VAL A 5 -55.71 27.43 21.64
C VAL A 5 -54.26 27.67 21.20
N ALA A 6 -53.56 26.60 20.82
CA ALA A 6 -52.19 26.61 20.30
C ALA A 6 -52.17 27.08 18.84
N PRO A 7 -51.05 27.66 18.34
CA PRO A 7 -50.90 28.01 16.93
C PRO A 7 -50.66 26.77 16.07
N ASP A 8 -51.13 26.84 14.82
CA ASP A 8 -51.00 25.83 13.76
C ASP A 8 -49.55 25.37 13.58
N ALA A 9 -49.32 24.06 13.76
CA ALA A 9 -48.08 23.40 13.38
C ALA A 9 -48.07 23.22 11.86
N ALA A 10 -47.04 23.75 11.20
CA ALA A 10 -46.78 23.49 9.79
C ALA A 10 -46.76 21.98 9.53
N ALA A 11 -47.46 21.55 8.47
CA ALA A 11 -47.50 20.15 8.06
C ALA A 11 -46.07 19.62 7.79
N PRO A 12 -45.73 18.41 8.27
CA PRO A 12 -44.42 17.82 8.03
C PRO A 12 -44.24 17.55 6.53
N VAL A 13 -43.16 18.09 5.96
CA VAL A 13 -42.64 17.64 4.67
C VAL A 13 -42.26 16.16 4.82
N PRO A 14 -42.73 15.25 3.95
CA PRO A 14 -42.38 13.84 4.10
C PRO A 14 -40.86 13.67 3.89
N PRO A 15 -40.19 12.81 4.67
CA PRO A 15 -38.82 12.44 4.34
C PRO A 15 -38.84 11.79 2.96
N VAL A 16 -38.07 12.34 2.03
CA VAL A 16 -37.78 11.67 0.78
C VAL A 16 -36.96 10.44 1.18
N SER A 17 -37.57 9.26 1.14
CA SER A 17 -36.89 7.99 1.25
C SER A 17 -36.01 7.83 0.00
N VAL A 18 -34.74 8.17 0.12
CA VAL A 18 -33.74 7.99 -0.94
C VAL A 18 -33.17 6.57 -0.82
N PRO A 19 -33.24 5.74 -1.88
CA PRO A 19 -32.52 4.47 -1.91
C PRO A 19 -31.02 4.76 -1.93
N VAL A 20 -30.22 3.94 -1.22
CA VAL A 20 -28.74 4.00 -1.09
C VAL A 20 -28.10 4.95 -2.10
N PRO A 21 -27.57 6.12 -1.71
CA PRO A 21 -27.10 7.09 -2.67
C PRO A 21 -25.92 6.50 -3.43
N VAL A 22 -26.17 6.03 -4.65
CA VAL A 22 -25.11 5.80 -5.63
C VAL A 22 -24.54 7.18 -5.90
N PRO A 23 -23.29 7.46 -5.49
CA PRO A 23 -22.73 8.77 -5.75
C PRO A 23 -22.71 8.98 -7.26
N ALA A 24 -23.12 10.16 -7.72
CA ALA A 24 -23.19 10.50 -9.15
C ALA A 24 -21.81 10.56 -9.84
N GLY A 25 -20.73 10.42 -9.05
CA GLY A 25 -19.35 10.56 -9.46
C GLY A 25 -18.40 10.46 -8.27
N LEU A 26 -17.14 10.87 -8.46
CA LEU A 26 -16.15 10.88 -7.38
C LEU A 26 -16.37 12.08 -6.45
N VAL A 27 -16.94 11.82 -5.27
CA VAL A 27 -17.26 12.86 -4.27
C VAL A 27 -16.34 12.72 -3.06
N LEU A 28 -15.55 13.76 -2.78
CA LEU A 28 -14.71 13.88 -1.59
C LEU A 28 -15.21 15.04 -0.73
N ALA A 29 -15.87 14.72 0.39
CA ALA A 29 -16.47 15.71 1.26
C ALA A 29 -15.50 16.19 2.36
N PRO A 30 -15.57 17.47 2.77
CA PRO A 30 -14.88 17.95 3.96
C PRO A 30 -15.43 17.25 5.22
N PHE A 31 -14.60 17.08 6.24
CA PHE A 31 -14.99 16.43 7.49
C PHE A 31 -14.32 17.07 8.70
N ARG A 32 -14.84 16.80 9.90
CA ARG A 32 -14.22 17.20 11.16
C ARG A 32 -13.23 16.12 11.58
N ALA A 33 -11.94 16.36 11.39
CA ALA A 33 -10.93 15.39 11.78
C ALA A 33 -10.77 15.33 13.30
N ALA A 34 -10.52 14.14 13.83
CA ALA A 34 -9.86 13.96 15.13
C ALA A 34 -8.34 13.91 14.89
N ARG A 35 -7.58 14.76 15.58
CA ARG A 35 -6.12 14.90 15.45
C ARG A 35 -5.49 14.95 16.82
N PHE A 36 -4.24 14.50 16.94
CA PHE A 36 -3.50 14.73 18.18
C PHE A 36 -3.34 16.23 18.45
N ALA A 37 -3.52 16.64 19.71
CA ALA A 37 -3.25 18.01 20.13
C ALA A 37 -1.75 18.35 20.10
N ALA A 38 -0.89 17.33 20.19
CA ALA A 38 0.56 17.46 20.10
C ALA A 38 1.02 17.86 18.69
N THR A 39 2.16 18.55 18.62
CA THR A 39 2.76 19.03 17.37
C THR A 39 4.26 18.69 17.31
N GLY A 40 4.87 18.75 16.13
CA GLY A 40 6.31 18.57 15.97
C GLY A 40 6.80 17.18 16.40
N ALA A 41 7.92 17.11 17.10
CA ALA A 41 8.55 15.84 17.49
C ALA A 41 7.65 14.95 18.37
N ASP A 42 6.84 15.54 19.24
CA ASP A 42 5.89 14.78 20.05
C ASP A 42 4.88 14.07 19.14
N LEU A 43 4.32 14.77 18.16
CA LEU A 43 3.39 14.19 17.17
C LEU A 43 4.02 13.01 16.41
N ALA A 44 5.32 13.10 16.06
CA ALA A 44 6.00 12.01 15.37
C ALA A 44 5.92 10.70 16.17
N THR A 45 6.13 10.76 17.49
CA THR A 45 6.07 9.59 18.39
C THR A 45 4.65 9.07 18.63
N LEU A 46 3.62 9.86 18.35
CA LEU A 46 2.21 9.46 18.51
C LEU A 46 1.65 8.79 17.26
N THR A 47 2.31 8.92 16.11
CA THR A 47 1.88 8.36 14.83
C THR A 47 2.58 7.04 14.53
N SER A 48 2.06 6.27 13.58
CA SER A 48 2.67 5.02 13.13
C SER A 48 2.57 4.85 11.61
N PRO A 49 3.35 3.94 11.02
CA PRO A 49 3.00 3.35 9.72
C PRO A 49 1.58 2.76 9.71
N PRO A 50 1.01 2.43 8.54
CA PRO A 50 -0.29 1.77 8.47
C PRO A 50 -0.24 0.34 9.04
N TYR A 51 -1.38 -0.17 9.51
CA TYR A 51 -1.45 -1.43 10.25
C TYR A 51 -0.87 -2.65 9.51
N ASP A 52 -0.91 -2.65 8.17
CA ASP A 52 -0.56 -3.78 7.32
C ASP A 52 0.94 -3.89 7.02
N VAL A 53 1.73 -2.92 7.48
CA VAL A 53 3.20 -2.95 7.37
C VAL A 53 3.90 -3.09 8.72
N ILE A 54 3.14 -3.09 9.82
CA ILE A 54 3.69 -3.20 11.18
C ILE A 54 3.75 -4.66 11.59
N ASP A 55 4.94 -5.15 11.91
CA ASP A 55 5.10 -6.47 12.53
C ASP A 55 5.00 -6.42 14.08
N GLU A 56 5.12 -7.57 14.74
CA GLU A 56 4.93 -7.67 16.19
C GLU A 56 6.06 -7.00 17.00
N ASP A 57 7.28 -7.01 16.49
CA ASP A 57 8.43 -6.37 17.14
C ASP A 57 8.33 -4.84 17.00
N GLU A 58 8.00 -4.36 15.80
CA GLU A 58 7.74 -2.95 15.50
C GLU A 58 6.56 -2.42 16.32
N ARG A 59 5.46 -3.18 16.39
CA ARG A 59 4.32 -2.83 17.25
C ARG A 59 4.76 -2.65 18.69
N THR A 60 5.52 -3.60 19.24
CA THR A 60 6.02 -3.53 20.62
C THR A 60 6.90 -2.30 20.83
N ALA A 61 7.77 -1.97 19.88
CA ALA A 61 8.60 -0.78 19.92
C ALA A 61 7.76 0.52 19.88
N LEU A 62 6.75 0.60 19.01
CA LEU A 62 5.83 1.74 18.91
C LEU A 62 5.05 1.94 20.22
N GLU A 63 4.54 0.86 20.80
CA GLU A 63 3.86 0.89 22.10
C GLU A 63 4.78 1.36 23.23
N ALA A 64 6.05 0.96 23.22
CA ALA A 64 7.04 1.41 24.21
C ALA A 64 7.47 2.88 23.98
N SER A 65 7.42 3.37 22.74
CA SER A 65 7.90 4.71 22.38
C SER A 65 7.04 5.84 22.97
N ALA A 66 5.72 5.67 23.00
CA ALA A 66 4.80 6.65 23.55
C ALA A 66 3.50 6.00 24.07
N ALA A 67 3.03 6.47 25.23
CA ALA A 67 1.80 5.97 25.84
C ALA A 67 0.57 6.14 24.91
N HIS A 68 0.52 7.23 24.15
CA HIS A 68 -0.57 7.55 23.23
C HIS A 68 -0.24 7.26 21.76
N ASN A 69 0.70 6.35 21.46
CA ASN A 69 0.95 5.97 20.07
C ASN A 69 -0.30 5.32 19.45
N VAL A 70 -0.70 5.80 18.26
CA VAL A 70 -1.90 5.39 17.53
C VAL A 70 -1.95 3.89 17.20
N VAL A 71 -0.81 3.18 17.25
CA VAL A 71 -0.76 1.71 17.11
C VAL A 71 -1.73 1.02 18.07
N ARG A 72 -1.99 1.62 19.23
CA ARG A 72 -2.96 1.12 20.23
C ARG A 72 -4.41 1.13 19.75
N LEU A 73 -4.73 2.00 18.78
CA LEU A 73 -6.05 2.06 18.16
C LEU A 73 -6.13 1.13 16.93
N ILE A 74 -5.09 1.12 16.08
CA ILE A 74 -5.13 0.37 14.82
C ILE A 74 -4.75 -1.11 14.96
N LEU A 75 -3.93 -1.45 15.95
CA LEU A 75 -3.50 -2.81 16.29
C LEU A 75 -3.66 -3.02 17.80
N PRO A 76 -4.90 -3.04 18.35
CA PRO A 76 -5.12 -3.22 19.77
C PRO A 76 -4.74 -4.64 20.23
N ARG A 77 -4.29 -4.77 21.48
CA ARG A 77 -3.98 -6.08 22.10
C ARG A 77 -5.20 -6.64 22.80
N ASP A 78 -5.27 -7.96 22.86
CA ASP A 78 -6.17 -8.57 23.83
C ASP A 78 -5.63 -8.31 25.23
N VAL A 79 -6.48 -7.83 26.13
CA VAL A 79 -6.10 -7.60 27.54
C VAL A 79 -6.61 -8.78 28.36
N PRO A 80 -5.72 -9.50 29.08
CA PRO A 80 -6.16 -10.47 30.08
C PRO A 80 -6.93 -9.73 31.18
N GLY A 81 -8.22 -10.07 31.34
CA GLY A 81 -9.11 -9.70 32.45
C GLY A 81 -8.97 -8.28 33.05
N ASP A 82 -9.74 -7.32 32.55
CA ASP A 82 -10.07 -6.09 33.27
C ASP A 82 -11.58 -5.80 33.11
N VAL A 83 -12.38 -6.40 34.01
CA VAL A 83 -13.79 -6.02 34.20
C VAL A 83 -13.83 -5.03 35.36
N PRO A 84 -14.46 -3.85 35.24
CA PRO A 84 -14.83 -3.05 36.40
C PRO A 84 -15.74 -3.92 37.27
N GLY A 85 -15.29 -4.24 38.48
CA GLY A 85 -15.94 -5.21 39.37
C GLY A 85 -17.46 -5.03 39.45
N ASP A 86 -18.18 -6.11 39.14
CA ASP A 86 -19.62 -6.19 39.27
C ASP A 86 -20.08 -5.78 40.67
N ALA A 87 -21.07 -4.90 40.70
CA ALA A 87 -21.91 -4.74 41.88
C ALA A 87 -22.56 -6.10 42.20
N PRO A 88 -22.53 -6.57 43.47
CA PRO A 88 -22.99 -7.90 43.81
C PRO A 88 -24.52 -7.98 43.71
N GLY A 89 -25.06 -8.77 42.77
CA GLY A 89 -26.50 -9.10 42.83
C GLY A 89 -27.24 -9.69 41.63
N ALA A 90 -26.63 -9.88 40.46
CA ALA A 90 -27.36 -10.46 39.31
C ALA A 90 -26.96 -11.92 39.07
N LEU A 91 -27.90 -12.84 39.26
CA LEU A 91 -27.76 -14.27 38.93
C LEU A 91 -27.78 -14.45 37.39
N PRO A 92 -26.90 -15.29 36.82
CA PRO A 92 -26.92 -15.58 35.39
C PRO A 92 -28.05 -16.58 35.04
N GLY A 93 -28.78 -16.28 33.96
CA GLY A 93 -29.75 -17.20 33.36
C GLY A 93 -29.06 -18.28 32.50
N PRO A 94 -29.63 -19.49 32.38
CA PRO A 94 -28.96 -20.59 31.69
C PRO A 94 -29.27 -20.63 30.19
N GLY A 95 -28.23 -20.73 29.35
CA GLY A 95 -28.31 -21.47 28.09
C GLY A 95 -27.81 -20.77 26.82
N ALA A 96 -26.51 -20.83 26.54
CA ALA A 96 -25.95 -21.03 25.18
C ALA A 96 -24.44 -21.35 25.28
N PRO A 97 -23.87 -22.13 24.33
CA PRO A 97 -22.75 -23.03 24.61
C PRO A 97 -21.36 -22.43 24.35
N GLY A 98 -20.46 -22.61 25.33
CA GLY A 98 -19.12 -23.17 25.12
C GLY A 98 -18.01 -22.27 24.55
N GLY A 99 -17.34 -21.52 25.44
CA GLY A 99 -15.88 -21.36 25.41
C GLY A 99 -15.36 -19.92 25.28
N ALA A 100 -14.85 -19.40 26.42
CA ALA A 100 -13.99 -18.23 26.63
C ALA A 100 -14.66 -17.09 27.42
N ASP A 101 -14.91 -17.31 28.71
CA ASP A 101 -14.95 -16.21 29.67
C ASP A 101 -13.50 -15.70 29.87
N GLU A 102 -13.33 -14.37 30.05
CA GLU A 102 -12.16 -13.70 30.67
C GLU A 102 -11.03 -13.10 29.80
N VAL A 103 -11.30 -12.66 28.56
CA VAL A 103 -10.43 -11.72 27.83
C VAL A 103 -11.26 -10.55 27.31
N GLY A 104 -10.92 -9.32 27.69
CA GLY A 104 -11.58 -8.14 27.11
C GLY A 104 -11.26 -8.08 25.62
N ASN A 105 -12.28 -8.04 24.76
CA ASN A 105 -12.10 -8.03 23.31
C ASN A 105 -11.24 -6.81 22.91
N ARG A 106 -10.08 -7.03 22.29
CA ARG A 106 -9.17 -5.97 21.82
C ARG A 106 -9.86 -4.79 21.13
N TYR A 107 -10.97 -5.02 20.42
CA TYR A 107 -11.70 -3.93 19.76
C TYR A 107 -12.41 -2.99 20.75
N GLU A 108 -12.94 -3.51 21.85
CA GLU A 108 -13.50 -2.69 22.94
C GLU A 108 -12.40 -1.91 23.67
N GLN A 109 -11.17 -2.46 23.74
CA GLN A 109 -10.04 -1.71 24.25
C GLN A 109 -9.74 -0.50 23.34
N ALA A 110 -9.74 -0.68 22.02
CA ALA A 110 -9.57 0.42 21.07
C ALA A 110 -10.69 1.48 21.22
N GLU A 111 -11.94 1.07 21.39
CA GLU A 111 -13.07 1.96 21.68
C GLU A 111 -12.84 2.79 22.96
N ARG A 112 -12.52 2.11 24.08
CA ARG A 112 -12.24 2.79 25.37
C ARG A 112 -11.06 3.74 25.25
N THR A 113 -10.00 3.33 24.55
CA THR A 113 -8.80 4.14 24.33
C THR A 113 -9.12 5.38 23.51
N LEU A 114 -9.85 5.23 22.39
CA LEU A 114 -10.24 6.35 21.54
C LEU A 114 -11.10 7.35 22.31
N ARG A 115 -12.12 6.89 23.06
CA ARG A 115 -12.94 7.75 23.91
C ARG A 115 -12.12 8.46 24.97
N ALA A 116 -11.26 7.74 25.69
CA ALA A 116 -10.40 8.33 26.71
C ALA A 116 -9.49 9.42 26.13
N TRP A 117 -8.95 9.23 24.93
CA TRP A 117 -8.10 10.24 24.27
C TRP A 117 -8.87 11.47 23.83
N LEU A 118 -10.11 11.31 23.36
CA LEU A 118 -11.00 12.43 23.03
C LEU A 118 -11.42 13.20 24.28
N ASP A 119 -11.86 12.49 25.33
CA ASP A 119 -12.34 13.10 26.58
C ASP A 119 -11.24 13.84 27.35
N SER A 120 -10.01 13.34 27.29
CA SER A 120 -8.83 13.95 27.93
C SER A 120 -8.14 15.03 27.09
N GLY A 121 -8.55 15.22 25.82
CA GLY A 121 -7.95 16.20 24.91
C GLY A 121 -6.60 15.77 24.32
N VAL A 122 -6.22 14.49 24.43
CA VAL A 122 -5.09 13.91 23.67
C VAL A 122 -5.39 13.98 22.18
N LEU A 123 -6.62 13.64 21.80
CA LEU A 123 -7.19 13.89 20.49
C LEU A 123 -8.20 15.04 20.59
N VAL A 124 -8.12 15.97 19.64
CA VAL A 124 -9.05 17.10 19.50
C VAL A 124 -9.76 16.98 18.16
N ARG A 125 -11.07 17.23 18.17
CA ARG A 125 -11.89 17.29 16.96
C ARG A 125 -11.88 18.71 16.40
N ASP A 126 -11.71 18.83 15.10
CA ASP A 126 -11.80 20.12 14.42
C ASP A 126 -13.25 20.64 14.42
N ASP A 127 -13.41 21.96 14.60
CA ASP A 127 -14.71 22.61 14.72
C ASP A 127 -15.44 22.73 13.36
N VAL A 128 -14.67 22.85 12.28
CA VAL A 128 -15.17 23.12 10.93
C VAL A 128 -14.85 21.93 10.02
N PRO A 129 -15.82 21.44 9.23
CA PRO A 129 -15.55 20.47 8.19
C PRO A 129 -14.50 21.01 7.21
N THR A 130 -13.43 20.25 7.01
CA THR A 130 -12.25 20.68 6.25
C THR A 130 -11.83 19.58 5.27
N LEU A 131 -11.35 19.96 4.09
CA LEU A 131 -10.48 19.11 3.28
C LEU A 131 -9.03 19.43 3.63
N TYR A 132 -8.17 18.43 3.74
CA TYR A 132 -6.76 18.67 4.05
C TYR A 132 -5.90 18.40 2.83
N VAL A 133 -4.89 19.23 2.59
CA VAL A 133 -3.79 18.82 1.71
C VAL A 133 -2.78 18.09 2.54
N TYR A 134 -2.39 16.89 2.13
CA TYR A 134 -1.34 16.10 2.76
C TYR A 134 -0.15 15.93 1.83
N GLU A 135 1.01 16.38 2.30
CA GLU A 135 2.30 16.18 1.65
C GLU A 135 3.13 15.16 2.41
N GLN A 136 3.78 14.28 1.65
CA GLN A 136 4.83 13.39 2.11
C GLN A 136 6.07 13.64 1.26
N ARG A 137 7.17 14.03 1.90
CA ARG A 137 8.46 14.21 1.23
C ARG A 137 9.47 13.20 1.76
N GLN A 138 10.02 12.39 0.85
CA GLN A 138 11.08 11.42 1.14
C GLN A 138 12.23 11.65 0.17
N GLY A 139 13.38 12.07 0.68
CA GLY A 139 14.48 12.56 -0.16
C GLY A 139 14.02 13.71 -1.07
N ASP A 140 14.22 13.54 -2.39
CA ASP A 140 13.79 14.50 -3.41
C ASP A 140 12.35 14.24 -3.92
N HIS A 141 11.74 13.11 -3.53
CA HIS A 141 10.39 12.78 -3.95
C HIS A 141 9.34 13.48 -3.08
N VAL A 142 8.32 14.03 -3.72
CA VAL A 142 7.18 14.70 -3.08
C VAL A 142 5.88 14.11 -3.60
N GLN A 143 5.09 13.56 -2.69
CA GLN A 143 3.73 13.11 -2.93
C GLN A 143 2.74 14.07 -2.26
N ARG A 144 1.69 14.49 -2.98
CA ARG A 144 0.63 15.36 -2.45
C ARG A 144 -0.75 14.93 -2.90
N GLY A 145 -1.73 15.08 -2.01
CA GLY A 145 -3.12 14.80 -2.30
C GLY A 145 -4.07 15.44 -1.29
N LEU A 146 -5.37 15.28 -1.56
CA LEU A 146 -6.45 15.73 -0.70
C LEU A 146 -6.85 14.61 0.27
N VAL A 147 -7.04 14.93 1.55
CA VAL A 147 -7.64 14.04 2.54
C VAL A 147 -9.06 14.52 2.85
N GLY A 148 -10.02 13.61 2.70
CA GLY A 148 -11.44 13.89 2.92
C GLY A 148 -12.27 12.63 3.14
N ALA A 149 -13.58 12.81 3.25
CA ALA A 149 -14.56 11.74 3.39
C ALA A 149 -15.15 11.38 2.02
N LEU A 150 -14.68 10.29 1.43
CA LEU A 150 -15.06 9.82 0.11
C LEU A 150 -16.42 9.12 0.14
N ALA A 151 -17.34 9.50 -0.75
CA ALA A 151 -18.59 8.76 -0.91
C ALA A 151 -18.36 7.33 -1.43
N LEU A 152 -18.89 6.35 -0.71
CA LEU A 152 -18.72 4.94 -1.02
C LEU A 152 -19.61 4.54 -2.19
N ALA A 153 -18.97 4.29 -3.34
CA ALA A 153 -19.65 3.84 -4.56
C ALA A 153 -19.85 2.32 -4.62
N ASP A 154 -20.86 1.89 -5.38
CA ASP A 154 -20.95 0.51 -5.83
C ASP A 154 -19.83 0.19 -6.84
N PRO A 155 -19.17 -0.98 -6.76
CA PRO A 155 -18.18 -1.39 -7.77
C PRO A 155 -18.70 -1.32 -9.21
N ASP A 156 -19.98 -1.59 -9.44
CA ASP A 156 -20.59 -1.55 -10.77
C ASP A 156 -20.70 -0.12 -11.33
N ALA A 157 -20.68 0.90 -10.45
CA ALA A 157 -20.67 2.31 -10.85
C ALA A 157 -19.31 2.74 -11.44
N GLN A 158 -18.25 1.94 -11.26
CA GLN A 158 -16.91 2.20 -11.82
C GLN A 158 -16.34 3.58 -11.45
N ILE A 159 -16.66 4.11 -10.27
CA ILE A 159 -16.13 5.38 -9.75
C ILE A 159 -14.80 5.15 -9.01
N VAL A 160 -14.80 4.19 -8.08
CA VAL A 160 -13.61 3.73 -7.36
C VAL A 160 -13.20 2.38 -7.93
N LEU A 161 -11.96 2.29 -8.41
CA LEU A 161 -11.46 1.20 -9.23
C LEU A 161 -10.45 0.37 -8.45
N PRO A 162 -10.84 -0.81 -7.97
CA PRO A 162 -9.93 -1.67 -7.26
C PRO A 162 -9.11 -2.53 -8.26
N HIS A 163 -7.81 -2.70 -8.05
CA HIS A 163 -6.94 -3.52 -8.91
C HIS A 163 -6.45 -4.83 -8.27
N GLU A 164 -6.70 -5.03 -6.96
CA GLU A 164 -6.37 -6.26 -6.22
C GLU A 164 -7.61 -6.86 -5.52
N ASN A 165 -7.61 -8.18 -5.34
CA ASN A 165 -8.64 -8.89 -4.59
C ASN A 165 -8.47 -8.70 -3.08
N THR A 166 -9.57 -8.70 -2.34
CA THR A 166 -9.57 -8.66 -0.89
C THR A 166 -9.65 -10.04 -0.27
N MET A 167 -9.13 -10.17 0.95
CA MET A 167 -9.23 -11.39 1.76
C MET A 167 -10.22 -11.21 2.91
N ALA A 168 -11.02 -12.24 3.19
CA ALA A 168 -12.08 -12.18 4.20
C ALA A 168 -11.56 -11.91 5.62
N GLY A 169 -10.39 -12.49 5.98
CA GLY A 169 -9.78 -12.32 7.31
C GLY A 169 -9.48 -10.86 7.66
N PRO A 170 -8.63 -10.15 6.88
CA PRO A 170 -8.36 -8.72 7.09
C PRO A 170 -9.62 -7.85 7.08
N VAL A 171 -10.58 -8.11 6.18
CA VAL A 171 -11.84 -7.34 6.12
C VAL A 171 -12.65 -7.50 7.41
N SER A 172 -12.80 -8.74 7.90
CA SER A 172 -13.53 -9.05 9.14
C SER A 172 -12.88 -8.44 10.38
N ASP A 173 -11.55 -8.45 10.44
CA ASP A 173 -10.78 -7.85 11.53
C ASP A 173 -11.00 -6.32 11.58
N ARG A 174 -10.80 -5.65 10.45
CA ARG A 174 -11.00 -4.19 10.34
C ARG A 174 -12.45 -3.80 10.60
N LEU A 175 -13.42 -4.60 10.15
CA LEU A 175 -14.84 -4.34 10.39
C LEU A 175 -15.18 -4.40 11.88
N SER A 176 -14.62 -5.35 12.61
CA SER A 176 -14.82 -5.46 14.07
C SER A 176 -14.25 -4.23 14.79
N LEU A 177 -13.10 -3.74 14.35
CA LEU A 177 -12.51 -2.50 14.86
C LEU A 177 -13.38 -1.27 14.53
N THR A 178 -13.86 -1.13 13.29
CA THR A 178 -14.75 -0.02 12.88
C THR A 178 -16.06 -0.02 13.66
N ARG A 179 -16.66 -1.19 13.92
CA ARG A 179 -17.88 -1.30 14.73
C ARG A 179 -17.66 -0.81 16.16
N ALA A 180 -16.58 -1.23 16.80
CA ALA A 180 -16.29 -0.85 18.19
C ALA A 180 -15.93 0.62 18.32
N THR A 181 -15.05 1.12 17.44
CA THR A 181 -14.54 2.49 17.52
C THR A 181 -15.47 3.53 16.93
N ALA A 182 -16.42 3.13 16.07
CA ALA A 182 -17.22 4.03 15.25
C ALA A 182 -16.35 5.09 14.56
N ALA A 183 -15.22 4.68 13.98
CA ALA A 183 -14.25 5.58 13.36
C ALA A 183 -13.58 4.96 12.12
N ASN A 184 -13.23 5.81 11.16
CA ASN A 184 -12.21 5.53 10.16
C ASN A 184 -10.85 6.00 10.71
N LEU A 185 -10.04 5.06 11.19
CA LEU A 185 -8.75 5.38 11.81
C LEU A 185 -7.62 5.58 10.79
N GLU A 186 -7.80 5.08 9.57
CA GLU A 186 -6.77 5.09 8.53
C GLU A 186 -7.40 5.44 7.16
N PRO A 187 -6.74 6.28 6.34
CA PRO A 187 -7.24 6.60 5.02
C PRO A 187 -7.07 5.43 4.05
N ILE A 188 -8.00 5.31 3.10
CA ILE A 188 -7.74 4.60 1.85
C ILE A 188 -6.85 5.49 0.99
N PHE A 189 -5.87 4.93 0.30
CA PHE A 189 -5.00 5.68 -0.61
C PHE A 189 -5.46 5.48 -2.05
N LEU A 190 -5.94 6.56 -2.68
CA LEU A 190 -6.46 6.57 -4.04
C LEU A 190 -5.60 7.43 -4.97
N LEU A 191 -5.54 7.03 -6.23
CA LEU A 191 -4.94 7.79 -7.32
C LEU A 191 -6.00 8.19 -8.32
N TYR A 192 -5.98 9.42 -8.80
CA TYR A 192 -6.83 9.84 -9.90
C TYR A 192 -5.98 10.52 -10.98
N ASP A 193 -6.48 10.48 -12.22
CA ASP A 193 -5.95 11.30 -13.29
C ASP A 193 -6.35 12.74 -13.01
N GLY A 194 -5.40 13.60 -12.66
CA GLY A 194 -5.63 14.95 -12.17
C GLY A 194 -5.36 16.05 -13.20
N GLY A 195 -4.49 17.00 -12.86
CA GLY A 195 -4.17 18.17 -13.69
C GLY A 195 -5.30 19.21 -13.81
N GLY A 196 -6.28 19.20 -12.92
CA GLY A 196 -7.45 20.08 -12.94
C GLY A 196 -7.49 21.13 -11.82
N PRO A 197 -8.62 21.84 -11.67
CA PRO A 197 -8.85 22.75 -10.55
C PRO A 197 -8.58 22.17 -9.16
N ALA A 198 -8.84 20.88 -8.92
CA ALA A 198 -8.50 20.25 -7.64
C ALA A 198 -6.97 20.23 -7.39
N SER A 199 -6.19 19.94 -8.42
CA SER A 199 -4.71 20.00 -8.38
C SER A 199 -4.20 21.43 -8.20
N ALA A 200 -4.87 22.41 -8.82
CA ALA A 200 -4.55 23.82 -8.64
C ALA A 200 -4.82 24.29 -7.21
N ALA A 201 -5.92 23.87 -6.58
CA ALA A 201 -6.23 24.17 -5.19
C ALA A 201 -5.19 23.56 -4.23
N VAL A 202 -4.70 22.34 -4.51
CA VAL A 202 -3.58 21.75 -3.77
C VAL A 202 -2.32 22.61 -3.90
N ALA A 203 -1.97 23.06 -5.11
CA ALA A 203 -0.80 23.89 -5.34
C ALA A 203 -0.90 25.27 -4.68
N GLU A 204 -2.10 25.84 -4.61
CA GLU A 204 -2.38 27.11 -3.93
C GLU A 204 -2.26 26.97 -2.41
N ALA A 205 -2.85 25.93 -1.82
CA ALA A 205 -2.80 25.69 -0.38
C ALA A 205 -1.36 25.59 0.16
N VAL A 206 -0.49 24.87 -0.55
CA VAL A 206 0.93 24.68 -0.14
C VAL A 206 1.79 25.93 -0.28
N ALA A 207 1.26 27.02 -0.85
CA ALA A 207 1.94 28.33 -0.86
C ALA A 207 1.86 29.04 0.51
N SER A 208 1.03 28.54 1.42
CA SER A 208 0.92 29.01 2.81
C SER A 208 1.70 28.10 3.79
N PRO A 209 1.99 28.55 5.02
CA PRO A 209 2.58 27.68 6.04
C PRO A 209 1.65 26.51 6.41
N PRO A 210 2.18 25.29 6.60
CA PRO A 210 1.37 24.14 7.01
C PRO A 210 0.89 24.26 8.46
N ILE A 211 -0.26 23.64 8.75
CA ILE A 211 -0.79 23.51 10.12
C ILE A 211 -0.13 22.37 10.90
N ILE A 212 0.46 21.40 10.20
CA ILE A 212 1.31 20.33 10.76
C ILE A 212 2.55 20.25 9.89
N ASP A 213 3.72 20.26 10.52
CA ASP A 213 5.02 19.95 9.90
C ASP A 213 5.78 19.05 10.85
N VAL A 214 5.99 17.79 10.47
CA VAL A 214 6.59 16.77 11.32
C VAL A 214 7.45 15.82 10.51
N ASP A 215 8.66 15.55 11.02
CA ASP A 215 9.53 14.51 10.48
C ASP A 215 9.36 13.22 11.28
N THR A 216 9.25 12.10 10.57
CA THR A 216 9.32 10.76 11.15
C THR A 216 10.57 10.05 10.67
N ASP A 217 10.96 8.99 11.39
CA ASP A 217 12.05 8.11 10.98
C ASP A 217 13.38 8.89 10.81
N VAL A 218 13.55 9.94 11.64
CA VAL A 218 14.57 11.00 11.51
C VAL A 218 16.00 10.46 11.52
N ASP A 219 16.25 9.38 12.26
CA ASP A 219 17.56 8.74 12.41
C ASP A 219 17.79 7.61 11.40
N THR A 220 16.91 7.46 10.40
CA THR A 220 16.98 6.40 9.39
C THR A 220 17.14 6.98 7.99
N ALA A 221 17.55 6.13 7.03
CA ALA A 221 17.52 6.49 5.61
C ALA A 221 16.09 6.72 5.08
N ASP A 222 15.08 6.27 5.83
CA ASP A 222 13.67 6.32 5.45
C ASP A 222 12.95 7.56 5.98
N ARG A 223 13.67 8.60 6.46
CA ARG A 223 13.07 9.84 6.95
C ARG A 223 12.02 10.38 5.98
N VAL A 224 10.82 10.63 6.50
CA VAL A 224 9.73 11.28 5.76
C VAL A 224 9.32 12.56 6.48
N THR A 225 9.27 13.67 5.74
CA THR A 225 8.62 14.90 6.21
C THR A 225 7.14 14.84 5.84
N HIS A 226 6.27 14.99 6.83
CA HIS A 226 4.81 15.02 6.69
C HIS A 226 4.29 16.44 6.93
N ARG A 227 3.51 16.97 5.99
CA ARG A 227 2.88 18.28 6.15
C ARG A 227 1.40 18.28 5.83
N LEU A 228 0.62 19.05 6.60
CA LEU A 228 -0.81 19.24 6.36
C LEU A 228 -1.17 20.71 6.23
N TRP A 229 -2.11 21.01 5.33
CA TRP A 229 -2.79 22.29 5.19
C TRP A 229 -4.29 22.08 5.23
N ALA A 230 -5.04 23.07 5.71
CA ALA A 230 -6.50 23.06 5.72
C ALA A 230 -7.06 23.82 4.51
N ILE A 231 -8.13 23.29 3.93
CA ILE A 231 -8.98 23.95 2.94
C ILE A 231 -10.41 23.90 3.49
N ASP A 232 -10.89 25.03 4.00
CA ASP A 232 -12.23 25.22 4.58
C ASP A 232 -13.04 26.33 3.87
N ASP A 233 -12.43 27.05 2.92
CA ASP A 233 -13.11 28.06 2.11
C ASP A 233 -14.19 27.43 1.22
N PRO A 234 -15.49 27.81 1.37
CA PRO A 234 -16.58 27.19 0.63
C PRO A 234 -16.46 27.28 -0.89
N ALA A 235 -15.90 28.37 -1.42
CA ALA A 235 -15.74 28.55 -2.87
C ALA A 235 -14.70 27.58 -3.43
N THR A 236 -13.57 27.42 -2.72
CA THR A 236 -12.53 26.46 -3.07
C THR A 236 -13.05 25.02 -3.00
N LEU A 237 -13.81 24.69 -1.96
CA LEU A 237 -14.43 23.37 -1.80
C LEU A 237 -15.40 23.02 -2.95
N GLU A 238 -16.20 23.98 -3.41
CA GLU A 238 -17.11 23.79 -4.55
C GLU A 238 -16.35 23.54 -5.85
N VAL A 239 -15.25 24.26 -6.09
CA VAL A 239 -14.36 24.07 -7.25
C VAL A 239 -13.75 22.67 -7.24
N ILE A 240 -13.22 22.22 -6.10
CA ILE A 240 -12.67 20.88 -5.94
C ILE A 240 -13.76 19.83 -6.22
N ALA A 241 -14.94 19.98 -5.62
CA ALA A 241 -16.04 19.03 -5.80
C ALA A 241 -16.48 18.92 -7.26
N ALA A 242 -16.61 20.04 -7.97
CA ALA A 242 -16.99 20.07 -9.38
C ALA A 242 -15.95 19.41 -10.28
N ASP A 243 -14.66 19.59 -9.99
CA ASP A 243 -13.57 18.98 -10.75
C ASP A 243 -13.44 17.47 -10.50
N LEU A 244 -13.66 17.02 -9.27
CA LEU A 244 -13.59 15.61 -8.92
C LEU A 244 -14.80 14.83 -9.45
N LEU A 245 -16.00 15.41 -9.45
CA LEU A 245 -17.24 14.72 -9.78
C LEU A 245 -17.17 13.84 -11.06
N PRO A 246 -16.67 14.30 -12.22
CA PRO A 246 -16.62 13.47 -13.43
C PRO A 246 -15.46 12.44 -13.46
N ARG A 247 -14.60 12.41 -12.45
CA ARG A 247 -13.37 11.61 -12.44
C ARG A 247 -13.61 10.22 -11.84
N ARG A 248 -12.64 9.34 -12.07
CA ARG A 248 -12.53 8.01 -11.45
C ARG A 248 -11.23 7.96 -10.65
N ALA A 249 -11.19 7.11 -9.64
CA ALA A 249 -9.98 6.92 -8.83
C ALA A 249 -9.65 5.44 -8.67
N VAL A 250 -8.37 5.09 -8.73
CA VAL A 250 -7.86 3.73 -8.52
C VAL A 250 -7.37 3.60 -7.09
N ILE A 251 -7.66 2.47 -6.46
CA ILE A 251 -7.15 2.19 -5.11
C ILE A 251 -5.67 1.84 -5.20
N ALA A 252 -4.75 2.72 -4.80
CA ALA A 252 -3.33 2.38 -4.70
C ALA A 252 -3.08 1.45 -3.50
N ASP A 253 -3.69 1.76 -2.36
CA ASP A 253 -3.54 0.99 -1.13
C ASP A 253 -4.82 1.08 -0.27
N GLY A 254 -5.15 -0.01 0.44
CA GLY A 254 -6.34 -0.06 1.29
C GLY A 254 -7.57 -0.73 0.69
N HIS A 255 -7.43 -1.71 -0.21
CA HIS A 255 -8.56 -2.49 -0.75
C HIS A 255 -9.37 -3.15 0.38
N HIS A 256 -8.70 -3.68 1.42
CA HIS A 256 -9.36 -4.22 2.61
C HIS A 256 -10.14 -3.15 3.37
N ARG A 257 -9.56 -1.94 3.56
CA ARG A 257 -10.23 -0.81 4.24
C ARG A 257 -11.49 -0.36 3.47
N TYR A 258 -11.39 -0.24 2.14
CA TYR A 258 -12.54 0.11 1.31
C TYR A 258 -13.65 -0.95 1.35
N ALA A 259 -13.29 -2.24 1.29
CA ALA A 259 -14.25 -3.33 1.45
C ALA A 259 -14.91 -3.31 2.84
N THR A 260 -14.14 -3.05 3.90
CA THR A 260 -14.66 -2.87 5.26
C THR A 260 -15.66 -1.73 5.34
N TYR A 261 -15.35 -0.56 4.76
CA TYR A 261 -16.27 0.58 4.77
C TYR A 261 -17.58 0.27 4.04
N ARG A 262 -17.52 -0.38 2.87
CA ARG A 262 -18.70 -0.84 2.13
C ARG A 262 -19.53 -1.87 2.90
N GLN A 263 -18.88 -2.81 3.59
CA GLN A 263 -19.59 -3.79 4.41
C GLN A 263 -20.27 -3.14 5.62
N TYR A 264 -19.58 -2.22 6.31
CA TYR A 264 -20.17 -1.46 7.41
C TYR A 264 -21.35 -0.59 6.95
N GLN A 265 -21.21 0.10 5.80
CA GLN A 265 -22.30 0.84 5.16
C GLN A 265 -23.54 -0.06 4.96
N ALA A 266 -23.36 -1.22 4.33
CA ALA A 266 -24.47 -2.15 4.08
C ALA A 266 -25.14 -2.63 5.39
N GLU A 267 -24.37 -2.85 6.45
CA GLU A 267 -24.91 -3.24 7.77
C GLU A 267 -25.78 -2.15 8.39
N ARG A 268 -25.35 -0.88 8.32
CA ARG A 268 -26.12 0.27 8.86
C ARG A 268 -27.42 0.49 8.08
N HIS A 269 -27.37 0.40 6.75
CA HIS A 269 -28.58 0.46 5.92
C HIS A 269 -29.52 -0.71 6.20
N ALA A 270 -29.00 -1.93 6.33
CA ALA A 270 -29.81 -3.12 6.66
C ALA A 270 -30.44 -3.05 8.06
N ALA A 271 -29.78 -2.37 9.02
CA ALA A 271 -30.33 -2.10 10.34
C ALA A 271 -31.41 -1.00 10.35
N GLY A 272 -31.64 -0.32 9.22
CA GLY A 272 -32.63 0.73 9.08
C GLY A 272 -32.16 2.11 9.55
N ASP A 273 -30.85 2.31 9.70
CA ASP A 273 -30.29 3.59 10.16
C ASP A 273 -30.36 4.70 9.10
N GLY A 274 -30.61 4.35 7.84
CA GLY A 274 -30.71 5.30 6.71
C GLY A 274 -29.35 5.89 6.30
N ASP A 275 -29.40 7.05 5.64
CA ASP A 275 -28.21 7.79 5.23
C ASP A 275 -27.44 8.30 6.47
N GLY A 276 -26.11 8.21 6.45
CA GLY A 276 -25.29 8.61 7.59
C GLY A 276 -23.79 8.66 7.32
N PRO A 277 -22.99 8.89 8.36
CA PRO A 277 -21.53 9.03 8.23
C PRO A 277 -20.84 7.75 7.71
N TRP A 278 -21.50 6.59 7.78
CA TRP A 278 -21.06 5.32 7.20
C TRP A 278 -21.12 5.27 5.67
N ASP A 279 -21.80 6.22 5.02
CA ASP A 279 -21.80 6.33 3.55
C ASP A 279 -20.52 6.96 2.98
N LEU A 280 -19.64 7.44 3.87
CA LEU A 280 -18.37 8.06 3.53
C LEU A 280 -17.21 7.32 4.20
N GLY A 281 -16.05 7.27 3.53
CA GLY A 281 -14.82 6.66 4.06
C GLY A 281 -13.63 7.63 4.02
N LEU A 282 -12.86 7.69 5.11
CA LEU A 282 -11.61 8.47 5.15
C LEU A 282 -10.67 8.06 4.02
N THR A 283 -10.22 9.03 3.23
CA THR A 283 -9.49 8.80 1.98
C THR A 283 -8.42 9.86 1.78
N PHE A 284 -7.26 9.44 1.33
CA PHE A 284 -6.18 10.25 0.77
C PHE A 284 -6.17 10.07 -0.76
N LEU A 285 -6.52 11.13 -1.49
CA LEU A 285 -6.70 11.16 -2.93
C LEU A 285 -5.58 11.97 -3.60
N VAL A 286 -4.68 11.28 -4.30
CA VAL A 286 -3.49 11.85 -4.93
C VAL A 286 -3.67 11.99 -6.43
N ASP A 287 -3.24 13.13 -6.95
CA ASP A 287 -3.10 13.35 -8.38
C ASP A 287 -1.90 12.57 -8.91
N ALA A 288 -2.17 11.53 -9.70
CA ALA A 288 -1.14 10.67 -10.27
C ALA A 288 -0.20 11.38 -11.27
N THR A 289 -0.60 12.54 -11.79
CA THR A 289 0.10 13.26 -12.87
C THR A 289 1.03 14.36 -12.36
N ALA A 290 0.68 15.00 -11.24
CA ALA A 290 1.41 16.15 -10.70
C ALA A 290 2.36 15.79 -9.56
N SER A 291 1.90 14.91 -8.64
CA SER A 291 2.60 14.59 -7.39
C SER A 291 2.23 13.19 -6.91
N GLY A 292 2.27 12.24 -7.86
CA GLY A 292 1.94 10.84 -7.65
C GLY A 292 2.97 10.09 -6.80
N PRO A 293 2.64 8.86 -6.37
CA PRO A 293 3.54 8.00 -5.59
C PRO A 293 4.77 7.54 -6.37
N GLN A 294 5.78 7.09 -5.63
CA GLN A 294 6.76 6.13 -6.15
C GLN A 294 6.12 4.75 -6.24
N VAL A 295 6.42 4.03 -7.33
CA VAL A 295 6.05 2.62 -7.47
C VAL A 295 7.31 1.78 -7.45
N HIS A 296 7.32 0.79 -6.58
CA HIS A 296 8.40 -0.18 -6.45
C HIS A 296 7.95 -1.55 -6.94
N ALA A 297 8.93 -2.34 -7.38
CA ALA A 297 8.72 -3.73 -7.72
C ALA A 297 8.54 -4.55 -6.45
N ILE A 298 7.73 -5.61 -6.54
CA ILE A 298 7.71 -6.67 -5.54
C ILE A 298 8.41 -7.88 -6.15
N HIS A 299 9.60 -8.16 -5.64
CA HIS A 299 10.46 -9.26 -6.03
C HIS A 299 9.98 -10.58 -5.42
N ARG A 300 10.50 -11.70 -5.92
CA ARG A 300 10.09 -13.04 -5.46
C ARG A 300 11.29 -13.89 -5.10
N ALA A 301 11.16 -14.68 -4.05
CA ALA A 301 12.04 -15.82 -3.80
C ALA A 301 11.27 -17.10 -4.11
N VAL A 302 11.77 -17.87 -5.08
CA VAL A 302 11.17 -19.14 -5.51
C VAL A 302 11.95 -20.27 -4.84
N ARG A 303 11.32 -20.94 -3.88
CA ARG A 303 11.98 -21.98 -3.06
C ARG A 303 12.15 -23.28 -3.83
N GLY A 304 13.28 -23.97 -3.60
CA GLY A 304 13.52 -25.31 -4.13
C GLY A 304 13.69 -25.40 -5.66
N LEU A 305 13.70 -24.27 -6.38
CA LEU A 305 14.02 -24.20 -7.81
C LEU A 305 15.49 -23.77 -7.97
N THR A 306 16.34 -24.67 -8.46
CA THR A 306 17.75 -24.33 -8.69
C THR A 306 17.92 -23.34 -9.84
N LEU A 307 18.97 -22.52 -9.79
CA LEU A 307 19.26 -21.57 -10.89
C LEU A 307 19.47 -22.28 -12.23
N ALA A 308 20.13 -23.44 -12.22
CA ALA A 308 20.35 -24.23 -13.43
C ALA A 308 19.02 -24.71 -14.05
N ASP A 309 18.11 -25.24 -13.23
CA ASP A 309 16.79 -25.67 -13.70
C ASP A 309 15.94 -24.49 -14.18
N ALA A 310 15.95 -23.37 -13.44
CA ALA A 310 15.22 -22.16 -13.81
C ALA A 310 15.65 -21.64 -15.17
N VAL A 311 16.97 -21.55 -15.41
CA VAL A 311 17.57 -21.12 -16.69
C VAL A 311 17.27 -22.12 -17.80
N SER A 312 17.46 -23.41 -17.55
CA SER A 312 17.25 -24.46 -18.56
C SER A 312 15.82 -24.44 -19.08
N ARG A 313 14.83 -24.36 -18.19
CA ARG A 313 13.41 -24.30 -18.57
C ARG A 313 13.09 -22.98 -19.27
N ALA A 314 13.63 -21.86 -18.80
CA ALA A 314 13.37 -20.55 -19.42
C ALA A 314 13.90 -20.44 -20.86
N ARG A 315 15.03 -21.07 -21.19
CA ARG A 315 15.62 -21.04 -22.55
C ARG A 315 14.73 -21.62 -23.64
N GLU A 316 13.73 -22.44 -23.28
CA GLU A 316 12.78 -22.98 -24.24
C GLU A 316 11.81 -21.93 -24.79
N SER A 317 11.61 -20.81 -24.08
CA SER A 317 10.59 -19.82 -24.44
C SER A 317 10.98 -18.36 -24.17
N PHE A 318 12.18 -18.08 -23.66
CA PHE A 318 12.72 -16.74 -23.46
C PHE A 318 14.11 -16.62 -24.09
N THR A 319 14.47 -15.40 -24.50
CA THR A 319 15.87 -15.03 -24.74
C THR A 319 16.56 -14.90 -23.39
N VAL A 320 17.53 -15.78 -23.12
CA VAL A 320 18.28 -15.81 -21.85
C VAL A 320 19.73 -15.39 -22.06
N ARG A 321 20.16 -14.34 -21.35
CA ARG A 321 21.54 -13.82 -21.38
C ARG A 321 22.12 -13.85 -19.98
N GLN A 322 23.31 -14.43 -19.81
CA GLN A 322 24.05 -14.33 -18.55
C GLN A 322 24.54 -12.89 -18.35
N LEU A 323 24.34 -12.34 -17.17
CA LEU A 323 24.85 -11.02 -16.81
C LEU A 323 26.29 -11.19 -16.30
N THR A 324 27.21 -10.42 -16.86
CA THR A 324 28.60 -10.36 -16.38
C THR A 324 28.63 -9.49 -15.14
N THR A 325 29.01 -10.06 -14.00
CA THR A 325 29.36 -9.29 -12.81
C THR A 325 30.70 -8.62 -13.06
N THR A 326 30.70 -7.31 -13.27
CA THR A 326 31.95 -6.57 -13.44
C THR A 326 32.78 -6.65 -12.16
N ASN A 327 34.06 -6.99 -12.28
CA ASN A 327 35.00 -6.89 -11.18
C ASN A 327 35.12 -5.43 -10.74
N ALA A 328 35.13 -5.16 -9.43
CA ALA A 328 35.47 -3.85 -8.89
C ALA A 328 36.92 -3.39 -9.22
N ASP A 329 37.73 -4.26 -9.85
CA ASP A 329 39.13 -3.99 -10.21
C ASP A 329 39.37 -3.59 -11.68
N ASP A 330 38.38 -3.69 -12.57
CA ASP A 330 38.60 -3.40 -14.01
C ASP A 330 38.43 -1.91 -14.39
N THR A 331 38.02 -1.04 -13.47
CA THR A 331 38.00 0.42 -13.70
C THR A 331 39.38 1.09 -13.65
N ALA A 332 40.46 0.35 -13.35
CA ALA A 332 41.83 0.89 -13.28
C ALA A 332 42.69 0.61 -14.54
N ALA A 333 42.26 -0.24 -15.48
CA ALA A 333 43.12 -0.72 -16.57
C ALA A 333 43.00 0.01 -17.92
N THR A 334 42.16 1.04 -18.04
CA THR A 334 42.02 1.85 -19.28
C THR A 334 42.83 3.15 -19.29
N ALA A 335 43.82 3.32 -18.40
CA ALA A 335 44.68 4.49 -18.36
C ALA A 335 46.18 4.16 -18.36
N ALA A 336 46.68 3.38 -19.33
CA ALA A 336 48.11 3.34 -19.66
C ALA A 336 48.35 2.71 -21.05
N GLY A 337 48.04 3.45 -22.10
CA GLY A 337 48.51 3.12 -23.45
C GLY A 337 49.66 4.04 -23.84
N THR A 338 50.91 3.55 -23.75
CA THR A 338 51.99 3.84 -24.71
C THR A 338 53.25 3.05 -24.38
N GLY A 339 53.73 2.25 -25.33
CA GLY A 339 55.17 2.21 -25.63
C GLY A 339 55.92 0.88 -25.45
N THR A 340 56.19 0.26 -26.60
CA THR A 340 57.51 -0.25 -27.04
C THR A 340 57.71 -1.76 -27.07
N ILE A 341 58.07 -2.20 -28.27
CA ILE A 341 58.47 -3.53 -28.71
C ILE A 341 59.92 -3.79 -28.31
N ALA A 342 60.24 -4.97 -27.78
CA ALA A 342 61.59 -5.55 -27.85
C ALA A 342 61.55 -7.09 -27.85
N THR A 343 62.28 -7.66 -28.81
CA THR A 343 62.52 -9.06 -29.12
C THR A 343 63.52 -9.73 -28.16
N GLY A 344 63.35 -11.02 -27.87
CA GLY A 344 64.36 -11.84 -27.17
C GLY A 344 63.97 -13.31 -27.01
N ALA A 345 64.90 -14.23 -27.22
CA ALA A 345 64.70 -15.62 -27.57
C ALA A 345 64.56 -16.63 -26.40
N THR A 346 63.96 -17.78 -26.72
CA THR A 346 64.18 -19.17 -26.25
C THR A 346 64.41 -19.47 -24.76
N GLY A 347 63.51 -20.29 -24.19
CA GLY A 347 63.70 -20.98 -22.91
C GLY A 347 62.70 -22.11 -22.72
N THR A 348 63.18 -23.21 -22.18
CA THR A 348 62.65 -24.58 -22.20
C THR A 348 61.50 -24.89 -21.22
N SER A 349 60.90 -26.07 -21.46
CA SER A 349 59.83 -26.74 -20.74
C SER A 349 59.81 -26.65 -19.22
N GLY A 350 58.60 -26.50 -18.66
CA GLY A 350 58.27 -26.84 -17.29
C GLY A 350 56.77 -27.05 -17.17
N ALA A 351 56.32 -28.30 -17.21
CA ALA A 351 54.95 -28.66 -16.90
C ALA A 351 54.72 -28.46 -15.40
N ALA A 352 54.06 -27.36 -15.04
CA ALA A 352 53.50 -27.15 -13.72
C ALA A 352 51.98 -27.36 -13.83
N ALA A 353 51.50 -28.45 -13.22
CA ALA A 353 50.08 -28.66 -12.96
C ALA A 353 49.62 -27.59 -11.97
N GLY A 354 49.18 -26.44 -12.48
CA GLY A 354 48.44 -25.46 -11.72
C GLY A 354 47.07 -26.03 -11.41
N THR A 355 46.83 -26.39 -10.15
CA THR A 355 45.47 -26.56 -9.63
C THR A 355 44.73 -25.24 -9.88
N ALA A 356 43.89 -25.23 -10.90
CA ALA A 356 42.97 -24.13 -11.15
C ALA A 356 42.03 -24.04 -9.94
N THR A 357 42.33 -23.13 -9.03
CA THR A 357 41.38 -22.69 -8.01
C THR A 357 40.15 -22.22 -8.78
N ALA A 358 39.03 -22.91 -8.59
CA ALA A 358 37.76 -22.46 -9.14
C ALA A 358 37.57 -20.99 -8.72
N PRO A 359 37.26 -20.08 -9.66
CA PRO A 359 37.07 -18.68 -9.31
C PRO A 359 36.01 -18.59 -8.22
N VAL A 360 36.36 -17.95 -7.11
CA VAL A 360 35.42 -17.62 -6.05
C VAL A 360 34.30 -16.79 -6.70
N PRO A 361 33.03 -17.20 -6.61
CA PRO A 361 31.93 -16.44 -7.20
C PRO A 361 31.94 -15.04 -6.59
N VAL A 362 32.15 -14.02 -7.43
CA VAL A 362 32.03 -12.62 -7.01
C VAL A 362 30.55 -12.37 -6.69
N PRO A 363 30.20 -11.89 -5.49
CA PRO A 363 28.82 -11.62 -5.15
C PRO A 363 28.22 -10.63 -6.15
N VAL A 364 27.08 -11.00 -6.73
CA VAL A 364 26.34 -10.13 -7.64
C VAL A 364 25.74 -8.97 -6.83
N ASP A 365 26.08 -7.73 -7.18
CA ASP A 365 25.44 -6.53 -6.60
C ASP A 365 23.99 -6.39 -7.11
N PRO A 366 22.98 -6.43 -6.22
CA PRO A 366 21.58 -6.27 -6.61
C PRO A 366 21.28 -4.95 -7.34
N ALA A 367 21.98 -3.85 -7.03
CA ALA A 367 21.73 -2.56 -7.68
C ALA A 367 22.08 -2.64 -9.18
N THR A 368 23.24 -3.19 -9.51
CA THR A 368 23.67 -3.44 -10.89
C THR A 368 22.66 -4.32 -11.66
N LEU A 369 22.06 -5.31 -11.00
CA LEU A 369 21.03 -6.16 -11.62
C LEU A 369 19.75 -5.39 -11.95
N LEU A 370 19.33 -4.49 -11.07
CA LEU A 370 18.15 -3.66 -11.29
C LEU A 370 18.36 -2.65 -12.43
N ASP A 371 19.58 -2.12 -12.61
CA ASP A 371 19.91 -1.23 -13.73
C ASP A 371 19.86 -1.94 -15.10
N GLU A 372 20.43 -3.14 -15.17
CA GLU A 372 20.33 -4.00 -16.36
C GLU A 372 18.88 -4.36 -16.67
N LEU A 373 18.10 -4.70 -15.63
CA LEU A 373 16.69 -5.04 -15.74
C LEU A 373 15.84 -3.86 -16.24
N ALA A 374 16.06 -2.67 -15.69
CA ALA A 374 15.38 -1.44 -16.10
C ALA A 374 15.73 -1.07 -17.55
N THR A 375 16.99 -1.30 -17.95
CA THR A 375 17.42 -1.08 -19.33
C THR A 375 16.76 -2.03 -20.31
N ALA A 376 16.71 -3.31 -19.99
CA ALA A 376 16.06 -4.32 -20.81
C ALA A 376 14.53 -4.10 -20.90
N GLY A 377 13.90 -3.67 -19.80
CA GLY A 377 12.47 -3.40 -19.70
C GLY A 377 11.95 -2.36 -20.71
N ARG A 378 12.82 -1.47 -21.19
CA ARG A 378 12.45 -0.47 -22.22
C ARG A 378 12.10 -1.09 -23.58
N ALA A 379 12.56 -2.30 -23.86
CA ALA A 379 12.30 -2.99 -25.12
C ALA A 379 11.13 -3.99 -25.04
N GLY A 380 10.54 -4.19 -23.85
CA GLY A 380 9.47 -5.16 -23.59
C GLY A 380 9.74 -5.93 -22.29
N HIS A 381 9.10 -7.10 -22.14
CA HIS A 381 9.20 -7.90 -20.92
C HIS A 381 10.64 -8.26 -20.57
N ALA A 382 11.02 -8.00 -19.32
CA ALA A 382 12.34 -8.29 -18.78
C ALA A 382 12.25 -8.79 -17.34
N PHE A 383 13.08 -9.78 -17.01
CA PHE A 383 13.21 -10.34 -15.66
C PHE A 383 14.65 -10.69 -15.38
N VAL A 384 15.10 -10.57 -14.13
CA VAL A 384 16.39 -11.13 -13.70
C VAL A 384 16.15 -12.31 -12.77
N ILE A 385 16.86 -13.41 -13.00
CA ILE A 385 16.91 -14.55 -12.07
C ILE A 385 18.32 -14.74 -11.53
N THR A 386 18.44 -14.96 -10.23
CA THR A 386 19.75 -15.08 -9.55
C THR A 386 19.63 -15.88 -8.25
N ASP A 387 20.63 -16.71 -7.95
CA ASP A 387 20.90 -17.24 -6.60
C ASP A 387 22.05 -16.48 -5.92
N GLY A 388 22.58 -15.48 -6.62
CA GLY A 388 23.67 -14.63 -6.18
C GLY A 388 25.06 -15.22 -6.37
N SER A 389 25.19 -16.41 -6.97
CA SER A 389 26.43 -16.93 -7.54
C SER A 389 26.54 -16.58 -9.03
N ALA A 390 25.40 -16.52 -9.73
CA ALA A 390 25.27 -16.06 -11.10
C ALA A 390 23.91 -15.40 -11.30
N ALA A 391 23.81 -14.52 -12.30
CA ALA A 391 22.57 -13.85 -12.67
C ALA A 391 22.31 -13.96 -14.17
N TYR A 392 21.04 -14.07 -14.54
CA TYR A 392 20.59 -14.17 -15.92
C TYR A 392 19.43 -13.21 -16.16
N LEU A 393 19.51 -12.50 -17.28
CA LEU A 393 18.45 -11.67 -17.81
C LEU A 393 17.59 -12.50 -18.77
N LEU A 394 16.28 -12.52 -18.54
CA LEU A 394 15.26 -13.14 -19.36
C LEU A 394 14.50 -12.02 -20.07
N THR A 395 14.42 -12.09 -21.40
CA THR A 395 13.70 -11.12 -22.24
C THR A 395 12.95 -11.83 -23.35
N GLN A 396 12.10 -11.10 -24.08
CA GLN A 396 11.46 -11.57 -25.31
C GLN A 396 10.79 -12.95 -25.15
N PRO A 397 9.80 -13.10 -24.25
CA PRO A 397 8.99 -14.31 -24.20
C PRO A 397 8.40 -14.63 -25.57
N SER A 398 8.39 -15.90 -25.94
CA SER A 398 7.88 -16.34 -27.24
C SER A 398 6.38 -16.02 -27.37
N ALA A 399 5.96 -15.66 -28.58
CA ALA A 399 4.55 -15.35 -28.84
C ALA A 399 3.62 -16.55 -28.57
N ASP A 400 4.12 -17.77 -28.75
CA ASP A 400 3.37 -19.00 -28.45
C ASP A 400 3.20 -19.20 -26.94
N LEU A 401 4.25 -18.96 -26.13
CA LEU A 401 4.13 -18.99 -24.68
C LEU A 401 3.10 -17.96 -24.20
N LEU A 402 3.19 -16.72 -24.67
CA LEU A 402 2.26 -15.67 -24.25
C LEU A 402 0.81 -16.01 -24.63
N ARG A 403 0.58 -16.55 -25.83
CA ARG A 403 -0.77 -16.95 -26.29
C ARG A 403 -1.35 -18.10 -25.48
N GLN A 404 -0.51 -19.02 -25.01
CA GLN A 404 -0.93 -20.16 -24.19
C GLN A 404 -1.15 -19.78 -22.72
N ALA A 405 -0.29 -18.92 -22.17
CA ALA A 405 -0.28 -18.58 -20.76
C ALA A 405 -1.25 -17.45 -20.40
N LEU A 406 -1.47 -16.50 -21.30
CA LEU A 406 -2.27 -15.30 -21.03
C LEU A 406 -3.70 -15.46 -21.58
N PRO A 407 -4.74 -15.29 -20.76
CA PRO A 407 -6.12 -15.46 -21.22
C PRO A 407 -6.49 -14.45 -22.31
N ALA A 408 -7.11 -14.92 -23.40
CA ALA A 408 -7.38 -14.13 -24.59
C ALA A 408 -8.47 -13.06 -24.38
N GLU A 409 -9.37 -13.32 -23.44
CA GLU A 409 -10.47 -12.45 -23.01
C GLU A 409 -10.01 -11.26 -22.18
N ARG A 410 -8.77 -11.29 -21.66
CA ARG A 410 -8.22 -10.20 -20.85
C ARG A 410 -7.71 -9.05 -21.72
N SER A 411 -7.78 -7.85 -21.16
CA SER A 411 -7.35 -6.62 -21.80
C SER A 411 -5.88 -6.67 -22.23
N GLU A 412 -5.55 -5.88 -23.25
CA GLU A 412 -4.14 -5.70 -23.65
C GLU A 412 -3.30 -5.14 -22.49
N ALA A 413 -3.87 -4.21 -21.70
CA ALA A 413 -3.22 -3.67 -20.51
C ALA A 413 -2.82 -4.76 -19.52
N PHE A 414 -3.68 -5.74 -19.26
CA PHE A 414 -3.36 -6.84 -18.36
C PHE A 414 -2.31 -7.80 -18.93
N ARG A 415 -2.40 -8.10 -20.23
CA ARG A 415 -1.49 -9.03 -20.90
C ARG A 415 -0.07 -8.46 -21.07
N ARG A 416 0.09 -7.14 -21.11
CA ARG A 416 1.40 -6.48 -21.21
C ARG A 416 2.13 -6.28 -19.89
N LEU A 417 1.53 -6.65 -18.76
CA LEU A 417 2.16 -6.50 -17.45
C LEU A 417 3.27 -7.54 -17.23
N ASP A 418 4.46 -7.08 -16.84
CA ASP A 418 5.56 -7.94 -16.41
C ASP A 418 5.14 -8.86 -15.25
N VAL A 419 4.38 -8.35 -14.29
CA VAL A 419 3.86 -9.15 -13.18
C VAL A 419 2.93 -10.27 -13.64
N THR A 420 2.11 -10.02 -14.67
CA THR A 420 1.22 -11.04 -15.26
C THR A 420 2.04 -12.10 -16.00
N VAL A 421 3.03 -11.69 -16.79
CA VAL A 421 3.92 -12.61 -17.51
C VAL A 421 4.78 -13.43 -16.53
N ALA A 422 5.29 -12.82 -15.47
CA ALA A 422 6.02 -13.52 -14.42
C ALA A 422 5.18 -14.62 -13.76
N HIS A 423 3.94 -14.32 -13.40
CA HIS A 423 3.06 -15.27 -12.72
C HIS A 423 2.52 -16.35 -13.64
N LEU A 424 1.85 -15.95 -14.71
CA LEU A 424 1.11 -16.87 -15.56
C LEU A 424 2.02 -17.60 -16.55
N ALA A 425 3.03 -16.92 -17.11
CA ALA A 425 3.91 -17.54 -18.10
C ALA A 425 5.15 -18.17 -17.44
N LEU A 426 5.93 -17.40 -16.67
CA LEU A 426 7.21 -17.88 -16.16
C LEU A 426 7.03 -18.89 -15.00
N ILE A 427 6.34 -18.49 -13.92
CA ILE A 427 6.17 -19.34 -12.73
C ILE A 427 5.27 -20.54 -13.05
N SER A 428 4.06 -20.28 -13.57
CA SER A 428 3.08 -21.34 -13.78
C SER A 428 3.38 -22.21 -15.00
N GLN A 429 3.63 -21.62 -16.18
CA GLN A 429 3.79 -22.41 -17.41
C GLN A 429 5.22 -22.91 -17.63
N VAL A 430 6.26 -22.10 -17.40
CA VAL A 430 7.65 -22.52 -17.66
C VAL A 430 8.23 -23.31 -16.49
N TRP A 431 8.08 -22.83 -15.26
CA TRP A 431 8.61 -23.52 -14.08
C TRP A 431 7.69 -24.59 -13.50
N LYS A 432 6.42 -24.62 -13.92
CA LYS A 432 5.40 -25.59 -13.46
C LYS A 432 5.21 -25.54 -11.94
N LEU A 433 5.24 -24.32 -11.39
CA LEU A 433 5.07 -24.05 -9.97
C LEU A 433 3.71 -23.39 -9.71
N GLU A 434 3.16 -23.65 -8.54
CA GLU A 434 2.00 -22.95 -8.02
C GLU A 434 2.42 -21.68 -7.27
N ASP A 435 1.68 -20.59 -7.43
CA ASP A 435 1.85 -19.37 -6.63
C ASP A 435 1.24 -19.57 -5.23
N ALA A 436 1.94 -20.36 -4.41
CA ALA A 436 1.57 -20.66 -3.03
C ALA A 436 2.64 -20.16 -2.05
N VAL A 437 2.20 -19.82 -0.83
CA VAL A 437 3.12 -19.45 0.27
C VAL A 437 4.08 -20.62 0.54
N GLY A 438 5.38 -20.31 0.68
CA GLY A 438 6.41 -21.35 0.82
C GLY A 438 6.85 -22.00 -0.50
N VAL A 439 6.26 -21.61 -1.63
CA VAL A 439 6.78 -21.88 -2.98
C VAL A 439 7.29 -20.58 -3.59
N VAL A 440 6.47 -19.53 -3.58
CA VAL A 440 6.79 -18.19 -4.04
C VAL A 440 6.54 -17.20 -2.91
N ASP A 441 7.61 -16.64 -2.36
CA ASP A 441 7.55 -15.61 -1.34
C ASP A 441 7.86 -14.23 -1.95
N TYR A 442 7.34 -13.17 -1.34
CA TYR A 442 7.34 -11.81 -1.89
C TYR A 442 8.17 -10.87 -1.03
N TYR A 443 8.96 -10.01 -1.67
CA TYR A 443 9.89 -9.09 -1.00
C TYR A 443 9.84 -7.71 -1.66
N HIS A 444 9.94 -6.66 -0.85
CA HIS A 444 9.87 -5.27 -1.30
C HIS A 444 11.21 -4.73 -1.82
N ASP A 445 12.31 -5.43 -1.55
CA ASP A 445 13.65 -5.09 -2.03
C ASP A 445 14.39 -6.33 -2.56
N ALA A 446 15.26 -6.10 -3.54
CA ALA A 446 16.02 -7.15 -4.20
C ALA A 446 17.03 -7.87 -3.27
N PRO A 447 17.76 -7.17 -2.37
CA PRO A 447 18.62 -7.82 -1.39
C PRO A 447 17.90 -8.87 -0.51
N ALA A 448 16.72 -8.55 0.04
CA ALA A 448 15.94 -9.46 0.86
C ALA A 448 15.43 -10.66 0.05
N ALA A 449 14.95 -10.43 -1.18
CA ALA A 449 14.56 -11.51 -2.09
C ALA A 449 15.71 -12.48 -2.36
N LEU A 450 16.90 -11.95 -2.60
CA LEU A 450 18.11 -12.73 -2.83
C LEU A 450 18.57 -13.49 -1.58
N ALA A 451 18.54 -12.85 -0.42
CA ALA A 451 18.89 -13.50 0.84
C ALA A 451 17.95 -14.69 1.13
N ALA A 452 16.64 -14.51 0.93
CA ALA A 452 15.65 -15.56 1.10
C ALA A 452 15.78 -16.70 0.08
N ALA A 453 16.06 -16.38 -1.18
CA ALA A 453 16.34 -17.37 -2.21
C ALA A 453 17.56 -18.23 -1.83
N ARG A 454 18.67 -17.60 -1.41
CA ARG A 454 19.87 -18.30 -0.93
C ARG A 454 19.58 -19.20 0.26
N ALA A 455 18.86 -18.70 1.25
CA ALA A 455 18.52 -19.45 2.47
C ALA A 455 17.66 -20.69 2.17
N SER A 456 16.85 -20.65 1.12
CA SER A 456 15.97 -21.75 0.71
C SER A 456 16.54 -22.65 -0.38
N GLY A 457 17.77 -22.40 -0.85
CA GLY A 457 18.35 -23.09 -2.00
C GLY A 457 17.60 -22.86 -3.32
N GLY A 458 16.90 -21.72 -3.41
CA GLY A 458 16.06 -21.32 -4.53
C GLY A 458 16.67 -20.21 -5.38
N VAL A 459 15.82 -19.52 -6.15
CA VAL A 459 16.18 -18.37 -6.99
C VAL A 459 15.37 -17.14 -6.64
N ALA A 460 16.01 -15.98 -6.68
CA ALA A 460 15.31 -14.70 -6.67
C ALA A 460 14.89 -14.35 -8.11
N LEU A 461 13.64 -13.94 -8.27
CA LEU A 461 13.07 -13.37 -9.48
C LEU A 461 12.85 -11.87 -9.25
N LEU A 462 13.62 -11.04 -9.95
CA LEU A 462 13.56 -9.59 -9.89
C LEU A 462 12.73 -9.04 -11.06
N LEU A 463 11.94 -8.00 -10.80
CA LEU A 463 11.01 -7.39 -11.73
C LEU A 463 11.24 -5.89 -11.80
N ASN A 464 10.83 -5.30 -12.92
CA ASN A 464 10.62 -3.86 -13.00
C ASN A 464 9.35 -3.46 -12.20
N PRO A 465 9.31 -2.25 -11.63
CA PRO A 465 8.09 -1.71 -11.04
C PRO A 465 6.98 -1.60 -12.08
N THR A 466 5.73 -1.87 -11.68
CA THR A 466 4.58 -1.70 -12.57
C THR A 466 4.28 -0.20 -12.71
N PRO A 467 4.27 0.39 -13.93
CA PRO A 467 3.93 1.80 -14.10
C PRO A 467 2.51 2.13 -13.61
N VAL A 468 2.33 3.29 -12.97
CA VAL A 468 1.00 3.77 -12.49
C VAL A 468 -0.05 3.75 -13.60
N ALA A 469 0.33 4.19 -14.80
CA ALA A 469 -0.57 4.20 -15.96
C ALA A 469 -1.07 2.81 -16.35
N ASP A 470 -0.26 1.77 -16.16
CA ASP A 470 -0.67 0.38 -16.44
C ASP A 470 -1.65 -0.12 -15.38
N VAL A 471 -1.42 0.22 -14.11
CA VAL A 471 -2.36 -0.09 -13.01
C VAL A 471 -3.73 0.56 -13.29
N ILE A 472 -3.73 1.84 -13.69
CA ILE A 472 -4.95 2.57 -14.06
C ILE A 472 -5.64 1.92 -15.26
N ALA A 473 -4.89 1.51 -16.28
CA ALA A 473 -5.45 0.89 -17.47
C ALA A 473 -6.12 -0.46 -17.16
N VAL A 474 -5.50 -1.30 -16.30
CA VAL A 474 -6.07 -2.59 -15.88
C VAL A 474 -7.31 -2.39 -15.01
N ALA A 475 -7.24 -1.52 -14.01
CA ALA A 475 -8.38 -1.20 -13.16
C ALA A 475 -9.54 -0.57 -13.97
N GLY A 476 -9.19 0.26 -14.96
CA GLY A 476 -10.13 0.89 -15.90
C GLY A 476 -10.90 -0.11 -16.77
N ALA A 477 -10.30 -1.28 -17.05
CA ALA A 477 -10.92 -2.40 -17.73
C ALA A 477 -11.71 -3.34 -16.78
N ALA A 478 -11.94 -2.93 -15.53
CA ALA A 478 -12.57 -3.73 -14.47
C ALA A 478 -11.83 -5.05 -14.18
N GLU A 479 -10.51 -5.06 -14.40
CA GLU A 479 -9.67 -6.24 -14.27
C GLU A 479 -8.80 -6.19 -13.01
N ARG A 480 -8.47 -7.38 -12.47
CA ARG A 480 -7.61 -7.52 -11.30
C ARG A 480 -6.24 -8.05 -11.69
N MET A 481 -5.21 -7.43 -11.13
CA MET A 481 -3.83 -7.86 -11.27
C MET A 481 -3.56 -9.09 -10.36
N PRO A 482 -2.50 -9.87 -10.62
CA PRO A 482 -2.01 -10.84 -9.65
C PRO A 482 -1.77 -10.19 -8.27
N ARG A 483 -1.87 -10.98 -7.20
CA ARG A 483 -1.59 -10.49 -5.84
C ARG A 483 -0.18 -9.92 -5.74
N LYS A 484 0.02 -8.93 -4.88
CA LYS A 484 1.36 -8.35 -4.63
C LYS A 484 2.07 -7.88 -5.92
N SER A 485 1.32 -7.16 -6.76
CA SER A 485 1.82 -6.61 -8.04
C SER A 485 2.44 -5.21 -7.94
N THR A 486 2.04 -4.44 -6.93
CA THR A 486 2.40 -3.02 -6.81
C THR A 486 2.72 -2.66 -5.36
N LEU A 487 3.80 -1.91 -5.16
CA LEU A 487 4.11 -1.27 -3.89
C LEU A 487 4.18 0.24 -4.11
N PHE A 488 3.20 0.97 -3.58
CA PHE A 488 3.17 2.43 -3.63
C PHE A 488 3.73 3.03 -2.35
N THR A 489 4.63 3.99 -2.49
CA THR A 489 5.27 4.69 -1.38
C THR A 489 5.37 6.19 -1.66
N PRO A 490 5.46 7.01 -0.59
CA PRO A 490 5.24 6.64 0.80
C PRO A 490 3.74 6.37 1.09
N LYS A 491 3.43 5.40 1.95
CA LYS A 491 2.04 5.16 2.40
C LYS A 491 1.61 6.25 3.38
N PRO A 492 0.33 6.63 3.45
CA PRO A 492 -0.12 7.65 4.38
C PRO A 492 0.12 7.23 5.84
N ARG A 493 0.69 8.14 6.64
CA ARG A 493 0.99 7.91 8.06
C ARG A 493 -0.31 7.91 8.88
N THR A 494 -0.45 6.94 9.78
CA THR A 494 -1.62 6.82 10.64
C THR A 494 -1.51 7.74 11.85
N GLY A 495 -2.65 8.32 12.28
CA GLY A 495 -2.74 9.21 13.45
C GLY A 495 -2.63 10.70 13.14
N LEU A 496 -2.31 11.09 11.90
CA LEU A 496 -2.34 12.50 11.49
C LEU A 496 -3.77 13.04 11.35
N LEU A 497 -4.66 12.23 10.76
CA LEU A 497 -6.08 12.54 10.56
C LEU A 497 -6.88 11.25 10.80
N MET A 498 -7.87 11.31 11.67
CA MET A 498 -8.86 10.25 11.88
C MET A 498 -10.26 10.82 11.71
N ARG A 499 -11.22 9.99 11.30
CA ARG A 499 -12.61 10.41 11.12
C ARG A 499 -13.54 9.60 12.03
N PRO A 500 -13.94 10.15 13.19
CA PRO A 500 -15.07 9.63 13.96
C PRO A 500 -16.37 9.65 13.13
N LEU A 501 -17.28 8.71 13.40
CA LEU A 501 -18.56 8.52 12.70
C LEU A 501 -19.77 8.96 13.54
N ASP A 502 -19.55 9.76 14.57
CA ASP A 502 -20.55 10.23 15.54
C ASP A 502 -20.92 11.72 15.39
#